data_AF-A0A7W0L6A4-F1
#
_entry.id   AF-A0A7W0L6A4-F1
#
_cell.length_a   1.000
_cell.length_b   1.000
_cell.length_c   1.000
_cell.angle_alpha   90.00
_cell.angle_beta   90.00
_cell.angle_gamma   90.00
#
_symmetry.space_group_name_H-M   'P 1'
#
loop_
_entity.id
_entity.type
_entity.pdbx_description
1 polymer ?
#
loop_
_entity_poly.entity_id
_entity_poly.type
_entity_poly.pdbx_seq_one_letter_code
_entity_poly.pdbx_strand_id
1 'polypeptide(L)'
;MKIRATLAAFALAAAGLMVTAAPAQAVEDAGTFSGTETFTDCDGDYVVTSKFSGAFVIQDADPSTDGQFFPFSQLLRFTDTITNPETGEYITVNGTLFFREVQPHYLG
;
A
#
# COMPACT_ATOMS: atom_id res chain seq x y z
N MET A 1 -47.39 -7.32 -49.23
CA MET A 1 -46.65 -8.24 -48.33
C MET A 1 -45.26 -8.46 -48.92
N LYS A 2 -44.22 -8.36 -48.06
CA LYS A 2 -42.77 -8.54 -48.27
C LYS A 2 -41.97 -7.29 -48.71
N ILE A 3 -41.69 -6.45 -47.70
CA ILE A 3 -40.57 -5.52 -47.62
C ILE A 3 -39.27 -6.34 -47.61
N ARG A 4 -38.30 -6.01 -48.47
CA ARG A 4 -36.91 -6.50 -48.36
C ARG A 4 -36.01 -5.29 -48.19
N ALA A 5 -35.71 -4.97 -46.94
CA ALA A 5 -34.71 -3.98 -46.58
C ALA A 5 -33.33 -4.61 -46.72
N THR A 6 -32.52 -4.09 -47.65
CA THR A 6 -31.11 -4.43 -47.78
C THR A 6 -30.34 -3.58 -46.77
N LEU A 7 -30.02 -4.14 -45.60
CA LEU A 7 -29.07 -3.52 -44.68
C LEU A 7 -27.65 -3.69 -45.25
N ALA A 8 -27.07 -2.58 -45.71
CA ALA A 8 -25.65 -2.51 -45.98
C ALA A 8 -24.89 -2.52 -44.64
N ALA A 9 -24.11 -3.58 -44.42
CA ALA A 9 -23.23 -3.70 -43.28
C ALA A 9 -22.05 -2.72 -43.43
N PHE A 10 -21.98 -1.71 -42.57
CA PHE A 10 -20.75 -0.95 -42.35
C PHE A 10 -19.90 -1.74 -41.34
N ALA A 11 -18.76 -2.23 -41.81
CA ALA A 11 -17.75 -2.90 -40.99
C ALA A 11 -16.62 -1.94 -40.63
N LEU A 12 -16.10 -2.12 -39.41
CA LEU A 12 -14.83 -1.64 -38.82
C LEU A 12 -14.74 -0.12 -38.55
N ALA A 13 -14.17 0.33 -37.43
CA ALA A 13 -13.08 -0.25 -36.68
C ALA A 13 -13.29 -0.14 -35.16
N ALA A 14 -13.17 -1.26 -34.45
CA ALA A 14 -12.82 -1.24 -33.05
C ALA A 14 -11.34 -0.84 -32.96
N ALA A 15 -11.07 0.43 -32.66
CA ALA A 15 -9.75 0.84 -32.18
C ALA A 15 -9.55 0.14 -30.83
N GLY A 16 -8.91 -1.03 -30.87
CA GLY A 16 -8.51 -1.75 -29.67
C GLY A 16 -7.56 -0.86 -28.89
N LEU A 17 -8.04 -0.30 -27.79
CA LEU A 17 -7.20 0.27 -26.77
C LEU A 17 -6.35 -0.89 -26.23
N MET A 18 -5.13 -1.03 -26.73
CA MET A 18 -4.12 -1.88 -26.13
C MET A 18 -3.76 -1.23 -24.80
N VAL A 19 -4.56 -1.50 -23.76
CA VAL A 19 -4.08 -1.41 -22.40
C VAL A 19 -3.04 -2.50 -22.30
N THR A 20 -1.78 -2.14 -22.53
CA THR A 20 -0.67 -2.98 -22.08
C THR A 20 -0.77 -2.96 -20.57
N ALA A 21 -1.46 -3.96 -20.00
CA ALA A 21 -1.35 -4.22 -18.58
C ALA A 21 0.13 -4.38 -18.31
N ALA A 22 0.71 -3.47 -17.52
CA ALA A 22 2.03 -3.71 -16.96
C ALA A 22 1.99 -5.10 -16.31
N PRO A 23 3.02 -5.96 -16.53
CA PRO A 23 3.04 -7.26 -15.90
C PRO A 23 2.84 -7.05 -14.39
N ALA A 24 1.83 -7.71 -13.83
CA ALA A 24 1.65 -7.70 -12.39
C ALA A 24 2.92 -8.31 -11.78
N GLN A 25 3.69 -7.50 -11.06
CA GLN A 25 4.85 -7.99 -10.32
C GLN A 25 4.37 -9.09 -9.37
N ALA A 26 5.04 -10.25 -9.40
CA ALA A 26 4.69 -11.36 -8.53
C ALA A 26 4.83 -10.93 -7.07
N VAL A 27 3.93 -11.36 -6.20
CA VAL A 27 4.09 -11.14 -4.76
C VAL A 27 5.11 -12.15 -4.24
N GLU A 28 6.20 -11.66 -3.67
CA GLU A 28 7.23 -12.49 -3.04
C GLU A 28 6.81 -12.85 -1.61
N ASP A 29 6.34 -11.87 -0.84
CA ASP A 29 5.84 -12.06 0.51
C ASP A 29 4.72 -11.08 0.84
N ALA A 30 3.84 -11.48 1.75
CA ALA A 30 2.81 -10.63 2.30
C ALA A 30 2.42 -11.08 3.70
N GLY A 31 2.15 -10.12 4.56
CA GLY A 31 1.80 -10.41 5.94
C GLY A 31 0.93 -9.34 6.59
N THR A 32 0.36 -9.70 7.72
CA THR A 32 -0.37 -8.79 8.61
C THR A 32 0.33 -8.73 9.95
N PHE A 33 0.26 -7.59 10.61
CA PHE A 33 0.85 -7.39 11.93
C PHE A 33 -0.08 -6.53 12.80
N SER A 34 0.09 -6.66 14.11
CA SER A 34 -0.60 -5.82 15.10
C SER A 34 0.17 -5.82 16.40
N GLY A 35 0.08 -4.73 17.16
CA GLY A 35 0.81 -4.60 18.41
C GLY A 35 0.34 -3.45 19.27
N THR A 36 1.00 -3.33 20.41
CA THR A 36 0.93 -2.17 21.28
C THR A 36 2.35 -1.87 21.73
N GLU A 37 2.75 -0.61 21.64
CA GLU A 37 4.05 -0.14 22.11
C GLU A 37 3.88 1.11 22.97
N THR A 38 4.84 1.31 23.87
CA THR A 38 4.91 2.50 24.71
C THR A 38 6.29 3.08 24.60
N PHE A 39 6.36 4.37 24.31
CA PHE A 39 7.61 5.12 24.19
C PHE A 39 7.44 6.52 24.79
N THR A 40 8.56 7.17 25.07
CA THR A 40 8.58 8.60 25.42
C THR A 40 8.76 9.41 24.15
N ASP A 41 7.99 10.49 24.00
CA ASP A 41 8.10 11.37 22.84
C ASP A 41 9.51 12.02 22.77
N CYS A 42 9.87 12.54 21.60
CA CYS A 42 11.24 12.96 21.26
C CYS A 42 11.77 14.11 22.12
N ASP A 43 10.88 14.94 22.67
CA ASP A 43 11.15 16.00 23.63
C ASP A 43 11.27 15.48 25.08
N GLY A 44 10.87 14.24 25.36
CA GLY A 44 10.98 13.60 26.66
C GLY A 44 9.80 13.86 27.61
N ASP A 45 8.89 14.75 27.22
CA ASP A 45 7.87 15.32 28.10
C ASP A 45 6.58 14.50 28.14
N TYR A 46 6.36 13.63 27.16
CA TYR A 46 5.12 12.86 27.02
C TYR A 46 5.36 11.36 26.90
N VAL A 47 4.44 10.58 27.47
CA VAL A 47 4.39 9.13 27.26
C VAL A 47 3.35 8.83 26.20
N VAL A 48 3.77 8.14 25.14
CA VAL A 48 2.91 7.70 24.05
C VAL A 48 2.66 6.21 24.18
N THR A 49 1.39 5.82 24.21
CA THR A 49 0.98 4.41 24.00
C THR A 49 0.32 4.29 22.64
N SER A 50 0.97 3.59 21.72
CA SER A 50 0.45 3.32 20.38
C SER A 50 -0.18 1.93 20.33
N LYS A 51 -1.40 1.85 19.80
CA LYS A 51 -2.02 0.59 19.37
C LYS A 51 -2.09 0.59 17.86
N PHE A 52 -1.50 -0.41 17.22
CA PHE A 52 -1.39 -0.43 15.78
C PHE A 52 -1.70 -1.78 15.15
N SER A 53 -2.09 -1.74 13.89
CA SER A 53 -2.29 -2.91 13.04
C SER A 53 -2.04 -2.56 11.58
N GLY A 54 -1.69 -3.54 10.76
CA GLY A 54 -1.37 -3.28 9.38
C GLY A 54 -1.14 -4.52 8.55
N ALA A 55 -0.76 -4.27 7.30
CA ALA A 55 -0.36 -5.28 6.35
C ALA A 55 0.81 -4.77 5.50
N PHE A 56 1.64 -5.69 5.03
CA PHE A 56 2.69 -5.40 4.08
C PHE A 56 2.63 -6.35 2.89
N VAL A 57 3.18 -5.90 1.77
CA VAL A 57 3.39 -6.68 0.56
C VAL A 57 4.77 -6.35 0.01
N ILE A 58 5.55 -7.38 -0.25
CA ILE A 58 6.80 -7.34 -1.01
C ILE A 58 6.51 -7.93 -2.38
N GLN A 59 6.88 -7.19 -3.41
CA GLN A 59 6.74 -7.64 -4.80
C GLN A 59 8.12 -7.96 -5.35
N ASP A 60 8.17 -8.92 -6.28
CA ASP A 60 9.39 -9.29 -6.97
C ASP A 60 9.99 -8.06 -7.68
N ALA A 61 11.31 -8.03 -7.67
CA ALA A 61 12.10 -7.04 -8.37
C ALA A 61 11.67 -6.98 -9.84
N ASP A 62 11.58 -5.77 -10.39
CA ASP A 62 11.45 -5.63 -11.83
C ASP A 62 12.62 -6.38 -12.50
N PRO A 63 12.39 -7.27 -13.48
CA PRO A 63 13.48 -7.96 -14.18
C PRO A 63 14.54 -7.02 -14.75
N SER A 64 14.21 -5.75 -14.99
CA SER A 64 15.16 -4.71 -15.40
C SER A 64 16.12 -4.23 -14.30
N THR A 65 15.88 -4.57 -13.04
CA THR A 65 16.77 -4.29 -11.91
C THR A 65 17.60 -5.50 -11.48
N ASP A 66 17.54 -6.62 -12.21
CA ASP A 66 18.33 -7.84 -11.98
C ASP A 66 18.26 -8.35 -10.52
N GLY A 67 17.08 -8.25 -9.88
CA GLY A 67 16.92 -8.68 -8.49
C GLY A 67 17.59 -7.76 -7.45
N GLN A 68 18.13 -6.60 -7.85
CA GLN A 68 18.82 -5.70 -6.92
C GLN A 68 17.87 -4.90 -6.04
N PHE A 69 16.59 -4.76 -6.41
CA PHE A 69 15.62 -3.95 -5.67
C PHE A 69 14.22 -4.56 -5.70
N PHE A 70 13.51 -4.54 -4.57
CA PHE A 70 12.12 -4.98 -4.46
C PHE A 70 11.18 -3.83 -4.09
N PRO A 71 9.98 -3.75 -4.69
CA PRO A 71 8.92 -2.88 -4.19
C PRO A 71 8.36 -3.40 -2.87
N PHE A 72 8.35 -2.54 -1.86
CA PHE A 72 7.71 -2.74 -0.56
C PHE A 72 6.53 -1.78 -0.41
N SER A 73 5.37 -2.30 -0.01
CA SER A 73 4.20 -1.52 0.36
C SER A 73 3.70 -1.90 1.74
N GLN A 74 3.35 -0.91 2.55
CA GLN A 74 2.81 -1.12 3.89
C GLN A 74 1.61 -0.22 4.15
N LEU A 75 0.56 -0.80 4.71
CA LEU A 75 -0.56 -0.09 5.31
C LEU A 75 -0.46 -0.24 6.83
N LEU A 76 -0.44 0.87 7.55
CA LEU A 76 -0.46 0.94 9.01
C LEU A 76 -1.68 1.74 9.46
N ARG A 77 -2.39 1.24 10.45
CA ARG A 77 -3.46 1.94 11.18
C ARG A 77 -3.08 1.99 12.63
N PHE A 78 -3.22 3.15 13.24
CA PHE A 78 -2.79 3.36 14.62
C PHE A 78 -3.73 4.27 15.40
N THR A 79 -3.70 4.08 16.71
CA THR A 79 -4.29 4.95 17.72
C THR A 79 -3.21 5.21 18.76
N ASP A 80 -2.75 6.45 18.83
CA ASP A 80 -1.75 6.90 19.80
C ASP A 80 -2.45 7.67 20.90
N THR A 81 -2.22 7.29 22.16
CA THR A 81 -2.59 8.08 23.31
C THR A 81 -1.34 8.73 23.88
N ILE A 82 -1.28 10.06 23.78
CA ILE A 82 -0.16 10.89 24.23
C ILE A 82 -0.57 11.49 25.57
N THR A 83 0.16 11.17 26.64
CA THR A 83 -0.18 11.52 28.02
C THR A 83 0.91 12.38 28.64
N ASN A 84 0.53 13.50 29.25
CA ASN A 84 1.41 14.27 30.14
C ASN A 84 1.55 13.48 31.46
N PRO A 85 2.75 13.01 31.83
CA PRO A 85 2.94 12.20 33.03
C PRO A 85 2.79 13.00 34.34
N GLU A 86 2.92 14.33 34.29
CA GLU A 86 2.79 15.21 35.46
C GLU A 86 1.32 15.51 35.78
N THR A 87 0.50 15.76 34.75
CA THR A 87 -0.91 16.16 34.92
C THR A 87 -1.90 15.01 34.71
N GLY A 88 -1.49 13.95 34.01
CA GLY A 88 -2.37 12.85 33.59
C GLY A 88 -3.32 13.22 32.45
N GLU A 89 -3.25 14.44 31.93
CA GLU A 89 -4.02 14.85 30.74
C GLU A 89 -3.50 14.13 29.50
N TYR A 90 -4.41 13.81 28.58
CA TYR A 90 -4.05 13.09 27.36
C TYR A 90 -4.81 13.58 26.15
N ILE A 91 -4.20 13.34 24.98
CA ILE A 91 -4.85 13.42 23.68
C ILE A 91 -4.76 12.07 22.98
N THR A 92 -5.71 11.81 22.10
CA THR A 92 -5.68 10.61 21.25
C THR A 92 -5.62 11.02 19.79
N VAL A 93 -4.66 10.46 19.07
CA VAL A 93 -4.47 10.65 17.63
C VAL A 93 -4.74 9.32 16.94
N ASN A 94 -5.62 9.34 15.94
CA ASN A 94 -5.91 8.16 15.12
C ASN A 94 -5.42 8.43 13.70
N GLY A 95 -4.78 7.44 13.09
CA GLY A 95 -4.16 7.63 11.80
C GLY A 95 -4.16 6.38 10.93
N THR A 96 -3.89 6.63 9.66
CA THR A 96 -3.57 5.59 8.69
C THR A 96 -2.40 6.08 7.86
N LEU A 97 -1.33 5.31 7.85
CA LEU A 97 -0.13 5.56 7.07
C LEU A 97 -0.06 4.54 5.96
N PHE A 98 0.22 5.02 4.76
CA PHE A 98 0.47 4.17 3.61
C PHE A 98 1.87 4.48 3.08
N PHE A 99 2.75 3.51 3.18
CA PHE A 99 4.14 3.60 2.79
C PHE A 99 4.39 2.76 1.56
N ARG A 100 5.14 3.32 0.61
CA ARG A 100 5.67 2.59 -0.54
C ARG A 100 7.11 2.99 -0.75
N GLU A 101 7.97 1.99 -0.91
CA GLU A 101 9.39 2.19 -1.14
C GLU A 101 9.91 1.11 -2.08
N VAL A 102 11.02 1.43 -2.76
CA VAL A 102 11.82 0.44 -3.48
C VAL A 102 13.07 0.22 -2.65
N GLN A 103 13.23 -0.97 -2.08
CA GLN A 103 14.33 -1.31 -1.19
C GLN A 103 15.38 -2.17 -1.89
N PRO A 104 16.68 -2.03 -1.57
CA PRO A 104 17.71 -2.89 -2.14
C PRO A 104 17.63 -4.32 -1.57
N HIS A 105 17.88 -5.32 -2.41
CA HIS A 105 18.22 -6.66 -1.96
C HIS A 105 19.64 -6.65 -1.38
N TYR A 106 19.76 -6.89 -0.06
CA TYR A 106 21.07 -7.18 0.52
C TYR A 106 21.46 -8.62 0.19
N LEU A 107 22.19 -8.79 -0.91
CA LEU A 107 22.89 -10.04 -1.22
C LEU A 107 24.12 -10.10 -0.30
N GLY A 108 23.99 -10.86 0.79
CA GLY A 108 25.09 -11.11 1.73
C GLY A 108 26.28 -11.83 1.10
#